data_AF-Q0QXC4-F1
#
_entry.id   AF-Q0QXC4-F1
#
_cell.length_a   1.000
_cell.length_b   1.000
_cell.length_c   1.000
_cell.angle_alpha   90.00
_cell.angle_beta   90.00
_cell.angle_gamma   90.00
#
_symmetry.space_group_name_H-M   'P 1'
#
loop_
_entity.id
_entity.type
_entity.pdbx_description
1 polymer ?
#
loop_
_entity_poly.entity_id
_entity_poly.type
_entity_poly.pdbx_seq_one_letter_code
_entity_poly.pdbx_strand_id
1 'polypeptide(L)'
;NIVAAHGYFGRLIFQYASFNNSRALHFFLAAWPVVGIWLTAMGISTMAFNLNGFNFNQSVVDSQGRVINTWADIINRADLGM
;
A
#
# COMPACT_ATOMS: atom_id res chain seq x y z
N ASN A 1 32.08 7.42 -3.74
CA ASN A 1 31.78 8.83 -4.11
C ASN A 1 30.28 8.98 -4.31
N ILE A 2 29.58 9.78 -3.48
CA ILE A 2 28.12 9.97 -3.56
C ILE A 2 27.67 10.60 -4.88
N VAL A 3 28.52 11.44 -5.50
CA VAL A 3 28.24 12.05 -6.80
C VAL A 3 28.16 11.00 -7.91
N ALA A 4 29.06 10.01 -7.89
CA ALA A 4 29.04 8.91 -8.86
C ALA A 4 27.83 7.99 -8.66
N ALA A 5 27.50 7.67 -7.41
CA ALA A 5 26.32 6.85 -7.07
C ALA A 5 25.02 7.58 -7.44
N HIS A 6 24.93 8.88 -7.14
CA HIS A 6 23.81 9.73 -7.53
C HIS A 6 23.67 9.81 -9.05
N GLY A 7 24.77 10.01 -9.76
CA GLY A 7 24.81 10.05 -11.23
C GLY A 7 24.41 8.72 -11.89
N TYR A 8 24.80 7.59 -11.31
CA TYR A 8 24.36 6.27 -11.77
C TYR A 8 22.85 6.09 -11.59
N PHE A 9 22.34 6.28 -10.36
CA PHE A 9 20.92 6.06 -10.07
C PHE A 9 20.00 7.09 -10.74
N GLY A 10 20.46 8.34 -10.89
CA GLY A 10 19.75 9.39 -11.62
C GLY A 10 19.65 9.15 -13.13
N ARG A 11 20.57 8.35 -13.71
CA ARG A 11 20.46 7.87 -15.09
C ARG A 11 19.61 6.60 -15.20
N LEU A 12 19.55 5.79 -14.14
CA LEU A 12 18.76 4.55 -14.11
C LEU A 12 17.25 4.83 -14.06
N ILE A 13 16.81 5.80 -13.25
CA ILE A 13 15.40 6.15 -13.10
C ILE A 13 15.11 7.50 -13.78
N PHE A 14 15.45 8.61 -13.11
CA PHE A 14 15.58 9.97 -13.65
C PHE A 14 16.27 10.84 -12.59
N GLN A 15 16.86 11.98 -12.99
CA GLN A 15 17.80 12.73 -12.15
C GLN A 15 17.25 13.10 -10.76
N TYR A 16 15.98 13.49 -10.67
CA TYR A 16 15.32 13.90 -9.43
C TYR A 16 14.83 12.74 -8.54
N ALA A 17 14.84 11.50 -9.02
CA ALA A 17 14.49 10.33 -8.21
C ALA A 17 15.64 9.90 -7.27
N SER A 18 16.83 10.49 -7.43
CA SER A 18 18.05 10.07 -6.75
C SER A 18 18.42 11.01 -5.59
N PHE A 19 18.89 10.45 -4.48
CA PHE A 19 19.37 11.24 -3.34
C PHE A 19 20.83 11.69 -3.57
N ASN A 20 21.07 12.99 -3.52
CA ASN A 20 22.42 13.58 -3.51
C ASN A 20 22.88 14.01 -2.09
N ASN A 21 21.99 13.91 -1.09
CA ASN A 21 22.27 14.16 0.32
C ASN A 21 22.16 12.85 1.13
N SER A 22 23.29 12.41 1.70
CA SER A 22 23.36 11.17 2.48
C SER A 22 22.43 11.18 3.71
N ARG A 23 22.26 12.32 4.38
CA ARG A 23 21.39 12.41 5.57
C ARG A 23 19.93 12.17 5.21
N ALA A 24 19.48 12.76 4.09
CA ALA A 24 18.12 12.56 3.58
C ALA A 24 17.90 11.10 3.15
N LEU A 25 18.88 10.47 2.52
CA LEU A 25 18.83 9.05 2.17
C LEU A 25 18.65 8.18 3.42
N HIS A 26 19.49 8.35 4.44
CA HIS A 26 19.42 7.52 5.66
C HIS A 26 18.15 7.79 6.46
N PHE A 27 17.68 9.04 6.49
CA PHE A 27 16.39 9.37 7.08
C PHE A 27 15.24 8.65 6.35
N PHE A 28 15.23 8.66 5.02
CA PHE A 28 14.22 7.96 4.23
C PHE A 28 14.23 6.44 4.49
N LEU A 29 15.43 5.83 4.53
CA LEU A 29 15.59 4.41 4.83
C LEU A 29 15.06 4.02 6.21
N ALA A 30 15.17 4.91 7.21
CA ALA A 30 14.60 4.68 8.53
C ALA A 30 13.09 4.95 8.57
N ALA A 31 12.64 6.07 7.99
CA ALA A 31 11.25 6.49 8.04
C ALA A 31 10.32 5.55 7.27
N TRP A 32 10.75 5.05 6.11
CA TRP A 32 9.94 4.21 5.22
C TRP A 32 9.35 2.97 5.92
N PRO A 33 10.16 2.05 6.50
CA PRO A 33 9.62 0.89 7.20
C PRO A 33 8.89 1.26 8.49
N VAL A 34 9.35 2.29 9.22
CA VAL A 34 8.76 2.68 10.51
C VAL A 34 7.33 3.18 10.33
N VAL A 35 7.09 4.06 9.36
CA VAL A 35 5.74 4.55 9.06
C VAL A 35 4.83 3.41 8.63
N GLY A 36 5.32 2.45 7.85
CA GLY A 36 4.55 1.26 7.46
C GLY A 36 4.09 0.44 8.66
N ILE A 37 5.00 0.16 9.61
CA ILE A 37 4.67 -0.59 10.84
C ILE A 37 3.67 0.18 11.70
N TRP A 38 3.81 1.51 11.82
CA TRP A 38 2.85 2.32 12.55
C TRP A 38 1.43 2.24 11.94
N LEU A 39 1.31 2.31 10.61
CA LEU A 39 0.03 2.16 9.93
C LEU A 39 -0.59 0.78 10.17
N THR A 40 0.20 -0.31 10.12
CA THR A 40 -0.30 -1.65 10.44
C THR A 40 -0.75 -1.77 11.89
N ALA A 41 0.04 -1.26 12.85
CA ALA A 41 -0.31 -1.27 14.25
C ALA A 41 -1.60 -0.48 14.54
N MET A 42 -1.77 0.68 13.90
CA MET A 42 -3.00 1.45 13.97
C MET A 42 -4.18 0.69 13.37
N GLY A 43 -4.02 0.05 12.21
CA GLY A 43 -5.07 -0.75 11.57
C GLY A 43 -5.58 -1.91 12.43
N ILE A 44 -4.67 -2.65 13.07
CA ILE A 44 -5.04 -3.71 14.04
C ILE A 44 -5.76 -3.10 15.24
N SER A 45 -5.27 -1.97 15.74
CA SER A 45 -5.87 -1.28 16.89
C SER A 45 -7.29 -0.79 16.60
N THR A 46 -7.59 -0.34 15.36
CA THR A 46 -8.95 0.06 14.97
C THR A 46 -9.87 -1.14 14.73
N MET A 47 -9.35 -2.23 14.13
CA MET A 47 -10.12 -3.47 13.93
C MET A 47 -10.50 -4.13 15.26
N ALA A 48 -9.72 -3.92 16.33
CA ALA A 48 -10.08 -4.35 17.69
C ALA A 48 -11.41 -3.74 18.19
N PHE A 49 -11.85 -2.62 17.61
CA PHE A 49 -13.13 -1.96 17.89
C PHE A 49 -14.16 -2.17 16.78
N ASN A 50 -14.03 -3.27 16.01
CA ASN A 50 -14.93 -3.65 14.91
C ASN A 50 -14.98 -2.65 13.74
N LEU A 51 -14.00 -1.75 13.61
CA LEU A 51 -13.81 -0.94 12.42
C LEU A 51 -12.97 -1.72 11.40
N ASN A 52 -13.67 -2.54 10.61
CA ASN A 52 -13.07 -3.46 9.66
C ASN A 52 -12.67 -2.80 8.34
N GLY A 53 -12.02 -3.58 7.48
CA GLY A 53 -11.63 -3.16 6.14
C GLY A 53 -12.83 -2.89 5.21
N PHE A 54 -12.52 -2.45 4.00
CA PHE A 54 -13.54 -2.18 2.99
C PHE A 54 -14.38 -3.42 2.68
N ASN A 55 -15.70 -3.22 2.57
CA ASN A 55 -16.63 -4.25 2.13
C ASN A 55 -17.22 -3.83 0.77
N PHE A 56 -16.90 -4.60 -0.27
CA PHE A 56 -17.39 -4.39 -1.63
C PHE A 56 -18.26 -5.55 -2.14
N ASN A 57 -18.97 -6.22 -1.23
CA ASN A 57 -19.87 -7.31 -1.60
C ASN A 57 -20.96 -6.79 -2.53
N GLN A 58 -21.12 -7.44 -3.68
CA GLN A 58 -22.14 -7.14 -4.69
C GLN A 58 -22.10 -5.68 -5.19
N SER A 59 -20.93 -5.04 -5.16
CA SER A 59 -20.81 -3.60 -5.47
C SER A 59 -20.95 -3.24 -6.94
N VAL A 60 -20.98 -4.22 -7.86
CA VAL A 60 -21.17 -4.00 -9.29
C VAL A 60 -22.47 -4.66 -9.73
N VAL A 61 -23.35 -3.88 -10.36
CA VAL A 61 -24.68 -4.30 -10.79
C VAL A 61 -24.91 -3.86 -12.23
N ASP A 62 -25.54 -4.71 -13.04
CA ASP A 62 -25.92 -4.36 -14.41
C ASP A 62 -27.17 -3.45 -14.48
N SER A 63 -27.55 -3.03 -15.68
CA SER A 63 -28.74 -2.21 -15.89
C SER A 63 -30.07 -2.91 -15.57
N GLN A 64 -30.05 -4.22 -15.35
CA GLN A 64 -31.21 -5.04 -14.97
C GLN A 64 -31.24 -5.33 -13.46
N GLY A 65 -30.30 -4.81 -12.68
CA GLY A 65 -30.24 -5.06 -11.24
C GLY A 65 -29.54 -6.37 -10.85
N ARG A 66 -28.88 -7.05 -11.79
CA ARG A 66 -28.18 -8.32 -11.53
C ARG A 66 -26.76 -8.04 -11.08
N VAL A 67 -26.34 -8.71 -10.00
CA VAL A 67 -24.99 -8.59 -9.45
C VAL A 67 -23.98 -9.21 -10.41
N ILE A 68 -22.92 -8.45 -10.72
CA ILE A 68 -21.75 -8.91 -11.44
C ILE A 68 -20.66 -9.18 -10.39
N ASN A 69 -20.30 -10.45 -10.21
CA ASN A 69 -19.28 -10.83 -9.23
C ASN A 69 -17.91 -10.24 -9.62
N THR A 70 -17.21 -9.75 -8.61
CA THR A 70 -15.83 -9.22 -8.68
C THR A 70 -14.88 -10.08 -7.84
N TRP A 71 -13.60 -9.69 -7.80
CA TRP A 71 -12.64 -10.29 -6.88
C TRP A 71 -13.03 -10.14 -5.40
N ALA A 72 -13.73 -9.06 -5.03
CA ALA A 72 -14.21 -8.88 -3.66
C ALA A 72 -15.25 -9.94 -3.27
N ASP A 73 -16.15 -10.29 -4.20
CA ASP A 73 -17.15 -11.34 -3.96
C ASP A 73 -16.52 -12.74 -3.84
N ILE A 74 -15.39 -12.97 -4.51
CA ILE A 74 -14.63 -14.22 -4.38
C ILE A 74 -13.95 -14.28 -3.00
N ILE A 75 -13.35 -13.18 -2.54
CA ILE A 75 -12.75 -13.09 -1.20
C ILE A 75 -13.82 -13.32 -0.12
N ASN A 76 -14.99 -12.68 -0.25
CA ASN A 76 -16.09 -12.87 0.69
C ASN A 76 -16.56 -14.34 0.76
N ARG A 77 -16.52 -15.10 -0.34
CA ARG A 77 -16.82 -16.54 -0.31
C ARG A 77 -15.78 -17.35 0.46
N ALA A 78 -14.50 -16.97 0.38
CA ALA A 78 -13.45 -17.57 1.19
C ALA A 78 -13.64 -17.23 2.68
N ASP A 79 -13.98 -15.98 2.98
CA ASP A 79 -14.24 -15.51 4.36
C ASP A 79 -15.43 -16.23 5.02
N LEU A 80 -16.50 -16.51 4.27
CA LEU A 80 -17.64 -17.30 4.76
C LEU A 80 -17.27 -18.77 5.08
N GLY A 81 -16.16 -19.27 4.54
CA GLY A 81 -15.69 -20.64 4.77
C GLY A 81 -14.69 -20.79 5.93
N MET A 82 -14.26 -19.68 6.55
CA MET A 82 -13.41 -19.66 7.74
C MET A 82 -14.22 -19.77 9.03
#